data_AF-A0A8J4Y6G4-F1
#
_entry.id   AF-A0A8J4Y6G4-F1
#
_cell.length_a   1.000
_cell.length_b   1.000
_cell.length_c   1.000
_cell.angle_alpha   90.00
_cell.angle_beta   90.00
_cell.angle_gamma   90.00
#
_symmetry.space_group_name_H-M   'P 1'
#
loop_
_entity.id
_entity.type
_entity.pdbx_description
1 polymer ?
#
loop_
_entity_poly.entity_id
_entity_poly.type
_entity_poly.pdbx_seq_one_letter_code
_entity_poly.pdbx_strand_id
1 'polypeptide(L)'
;MVFSGGMPRASYGDRNTVTAIQGETHVTFSLSSKILDFVVVKEQETGVGSCLVMLAEEEVVFIDLEGEEWPPIRAPYLASLHSSAITCACLVAGVLGEVADKIQEAGSKQQAKLSPRPWPIDGGRLPKGDQEEEAKKKNRQKDILLTGHEDGKEEEERRGEEGRL
;
A
#
# COMPACT_ATOMS: atom_id res chain seq x y z
N MET A 1 0.93 -20.71 -9.55
CA MET A 1 2.40 -20.84 -9.50
C MET A 1 2.99 -19.44 -9.50
N VAL A 2 3.98 -19.16 -8.65
CA VAL A 2 4.67 -17.87 -8.62
C VAL A 2 6.18 -18.12 -8.58
N PHE A 3 6.95 -17.40 -9.37
CA PHE A 3 8.40 -17.48 -9.40
C PHE A 3 9.02 -16.12 -9.75
N SER A 4 10.26 -15.88 -9.34
CA SER A 4 11.02 -14.69 -9.74
C SER A 4 11.99 -15.01 -10.88
N GLY A 5 12.19 -14.03 -11.78
CA GLY A 5 13.08 -14.16 -12.93
C GLY A 5 12.48 -14.91 -14.13
N GLY A 6 13.30 -15.70 -14.83
CA GLY A 6 12.89 -16.43 -16.04
C GLY A 6 12.88 -15.60 -17.34
N MET A 7 13.29 -14.33 -17.27
CA MET A 7 13.31 -13.42 -18.41
C MET A 7 14.50 -13.69 -19.36
N PRO A 8 14.35 -13.50 -20.68
CA PRO A 8 15.45 -13.64 -21.64
C PRO A 8 16.65 -12.75 -21.28
N ARG A 9 17.78 -13.38 -20.94
CA ARG A 9 19.00 -12.70 -20.48
C ARG A 9 19.52 -11.64 -21.46
N ALA A 10 19.29 -11.83 -22.76
CA ALA A 10 19.74 -10.91 -23.80
C ALA A 10 19.00 -9.57 -23.81
N SER A 11 17.82 -9.47 -23.21
CA SER A 11 16.95 -8.28 -23.34
C SER A 11 16.41 -7.76 -22.00
N TYR A 12 16.48 -8.54 -20.93
CA TYR A 12 15.78 -8.26 -19.67
C TYR A 12 16.57 -8.73 -18.42
N GLY A 13 17.88 -8.93 -18.54
CA GLY A 13 18.71 -9.47 -17.45
C GLY A 13 18.86 -8.55 -16.23
N ASP A 14 18.47 -7.29 -16.35
CA ASP A 14 18.50 -6.24 -15.33
C ASP A 14 17.13 -5.95 -14.70
N ARG A 15 16.06 -6.67 -15.11
CA ARG A 15 14.72 -6.43 -14.58
C ARG A 15 14.43 -7.25 -13.33
N ASN A 16 13.85 -6.58 -12.34
CA ASN A 16 13.34 -7.21 -11.13
C ASN A 16 11.90 -7.68 -11.37
N THR A 17 11.74 -8.94 -11.77
CA THR A 17 10.43 -9.49 -12.15
C THR A 17 9.95 -10.63 -11.26
N VAL A 18 8.66 -10.59 -10.91
CA VAL A 18 7.91 -11.71 -10.35
C VAL A 18 6.81 -12.09 -11.31
N THR A 19 6.72 -13.36 -11.64
CA THR A 19 5.74 -13.90 -12.56
C THR A 19 4.77 -14.80 -11.82
N ALA A 20 3.47 -14.53 -11.97
CA ALA A 20 2.39 -15.32 -11.41
C ALA A 20 1.53 -15.94 -12.52
N ILE A 21 1.17 -17.21 -12.32
CA ILE A 21 0.36 -18.01 -13.25
C ILE A 21 -0.77 -18.69 -12.47
N GLN A 22 -2.01 -18.48 -12.90
CA GLN A 22 -3.20 -19.14 -12.36
C GLN A 22 -4.17 -19.47 -13.50
N GLY A 23 -4.41 -20.75 -13.73
CA GLY A 23 -5.19 -21.19 -14.89
C GLY A 23 -4.54 -20.74 -16.20
N GLU A 24 -5.28 -19.97 -17.00
CA GLU A 24 -4.81 -19.40 -18.27
C GLU A 24 -4.21 -18.00 -18.12
N THR A 25 -4.39 -17.36 -16.95
CA THR A 25 -3.89 -16.02 -16.67
C THR A 25 -2.41 -16.07 -16.29
N HIS A 26 -1.60 -15.28 -16.99
CA HIS A 26 -0.17 -15.15 -16.76
C HIS A 26 0.22 -13.67 -16.77
N VAL A 27 0.74 -13.19 -15.63
CA VAL A 27 1.15 -11.79 -15.46
C VAL A 27 2.57 -11.75 -14.93
N THR A 28 3.37 -10.86 -15.50
CA THR A 28 4.73 -10.56 -15.03
C THR A 28 4.75 -9.17 -14.44
N PHE A 29 4.96 -9.10 -13.13
CA PHE A 29 5.13 -7.86 -12.39
C PHE A 29 6.59 -7.41 -12.48
N SER A 30 6.81 -6.15 -12.79
CA SER A 30 8.15 -5.53 -12.81
C SER A 30 8.22 -4.49 -11.71
N LEU A 31 9.17 -4.65 -10.79
CA LEU A 31 9.41 -3.70 -9.70
C LEU A 31 10.59 -2.79 -10.02
N SER A 32 10.62 -1.64 -9.36
CA SER A 32 11.67 -0.63 -9.53
C SER A 32 13.00 -1.03 -8.88
N SER A 33 12.91 -1.76 -7.77
CA SER A 33 14.04 -2.20 -6.94
C SER A 33 14.13 -3.73 -6.86
N LYS A 34 15.24 -4.23 -6.33
CA LYS A 34 15.53 -5.66 -6.28
C LYS A 34 14.53 -6.40 -5.40
N ILE A 35 14.04 -7.54 -5.89
CA ILE A 35 13.15 -8.42 -5.14
C ILE A 35 13.95 -9.13 -4.06
N LEU A 36 13.51 -8.99 -2.81
CA LEU A 36 14.06 -9.68 -1.65
C LEU A 36 13.35 -11.00 -1.42
N ASP A 37 12.01 -10.97 -1.40
CA ASP A 37 11.18 -12.16 -1.18
C ASP A 37 9.74 -11.94 -1.70
N PHE A 38 8.96 -13.01 -1.85
CA PHE A 38 7.53 -12.93 -2.12
C PHE A 38 6.77 -14.08 -1.46
N VAL A 39 5.53 -13.80 -1.05
CA VAL A 39 4.65 -14.80 -0.44
C VAL A 39 3.24 -14.70 -1.00
N VAL A 40 2.61 -15.86 -1.19
CA VAL A 40 1.18 -15.93 -1.55
C VAL A 40 0.38 -16.19 -0.29
N VAL A 41 -0.39 -15.18 0.11
CA VAL A 41 -1.40 -15.29 1.17
C VAL A 41 -2.57 -16.09 0.60
N LYS A 42 -3.04 -17.07 1.37
CA LYS A 42 -4.16 -17.91 1.00
C LYS A 42 -5.40 -17.51 1.79
N GLU A 43 -6.56 -17.62 1.15
CA GLU A 43 -7.82 -17.51 1.85
C GLU A 43 -8.02 -18.72 2.77
N GLN A 44 -8.53 -18.47 3.98
CA GLN A 44 -8.66 -19.50 5.02
C GLN A 44 -9.67 -20.60 4.66
N GLU A 45 -10.73 -20.26 3.93
CA GLU A 45 -11.82 -21.19 3.62
C GLU A 45 -11.53 -22.07 2.40
N THR A 46 -11.01 -21.47 1.32
CA THR A 46 -10.77 -22.16 0.04
C THR A 46 -9.35 -22.71 -0.09
N GLY A 47 -8.40 -22.17 0.67
CA GLY A 47 -6.97 -22.47 0.54
C GLY A 47 -6.34 -21.96 -0.77
N VAL A 48 -7.11 -21.20 -1.57
CA VAL A 48 -6.67 -20.60 -2.83
C VAL A 48 -5.84 -19.35 -2.50
N GLY A 49 -4.80 -19.10 -3.32
CA GLY A 49 -3.99 -17.89 -3.18
C GLY A 49 -4.82 -16.66 -3.50
N SER A 50 -5.05 -15.82 -2.50
CA SER A 50 -5.89 -14.64 -2.59
C SER A 50 -5.10 -13.35 -2.81
N CYS A 51 -3.88 -13.28 -2.27
CA CYS A 51 -3.03 -12.10 -2.39
C CYS A 51 -1.57 -12.50 -2.58
N LEU A 52 -0.89 -11.87 -3.53
CA LEU A 52 0.55 -11.94 -3.71
C LEU A 52 1.20 -10.72 -3.04
N VAL A 53 2.07 -10.98 -2.08
CA VAL A 53 2.89 -9.97 -1.42
C VAL A 53 4.30 -10.06 -1.95
N MET A 54 4.83 -8.95 -2.48
CA MET A 54 6.18 -8.84 -3.01
C MET A 54 6.97 -7.83 -2.18
N LEU A 55 8.07 -8.28 -1.59
CA LEU A 55 9.00 -7.45 -0.85
C LEU A 55 10.20 -7.12 -1.74
N ALA A 56 10.37 -5.84 -2.04
CA ALA A 56 11.55 -5.30 -2.71
C ALA A 56 12.39 -4.44 -1.75
N GLU A 57 13.58 -4.03 -2.19
CA GLU A 57 14.49 -3.22 -1.36
C GLU A 57 13.88 -1.87 -0.94
N GLU A 58 13.04 -1.26 -1.78
CA GLU A 58 12.51 0.10 -1.55
C GLU A 58 10.99 0.15 -1.38
N GLU A 59 10.29 -0.98 -1.60
CA GLU A 59 8.83 -1.02 -1.58
C GLU A 59 8.26 -2.39 -1.22
N VAL A 60 7.02 -2.40 -0.73
CA VAL A 60 6.22 -3.62 -0.53
C VAL A 60 4.95 -3.50 -1.35
N VAL A 61 4.73 -4.45 -2.25
CA VAL A 61 3.59 -4.44 -3.18
C VAL A 61 2.65 -5.60 -2.85
N PHE A 62 1.36 -5.29 -2.80
CA PHE A 62 0.29 -6.24 -2.53
C PHE A 62 -0.60 -6.33 -3.76
N ILE A 63 -0.80 -7.52 -4.28
CA ILE A 63 -1.57 -7.78 -5.50
C ILE A 63 -2.75 -8.69 -5.16
N ASP A 64 -3.95 -8.28 -5.53
CA ASP A 64 -5.16 -9.09 -5.41
C ASP A 64 -5.20 -10.12 -6.53
N LEU A 65 -5.11 -11.41 -6.21
CA LEU A 65 -5.10 -12.49 -7.20
C LEU A 65 -6.51 -12.93 -7.62
N GLU A 66 -7.55 -12.48 -6.94
CA GLU A 66 -8.95 -12.80 -7.27
C GLU A 66 -9.63 -11.71 -8.08
N GLY A 67 -9.11 -10.47 -8.02
CA GLY A 67 -9.57 -9.35 -8.83
C GLY A 67 -9.22 -9.51 -10.31
N GLU A 68 -10.05 -8.92 -11.17
CA GLU A 68 -9.79 -8.86 -12.61
C GLU A 68 -8.50 -8.06 -12.88
N GLU A 69 -7.63 -8.57 -13.75
CA GLU A 69 -6.30 -8.00 -14.07
C GLU A 69 -5.28 -7.99 -12.91
N TRP A 70 -5.58 -8.62 -11.78
CA TRP A 70 -4.74 -8.65 -10.59
C TRP A 70 -4.28 -7.26 -10.11
N PRO A 71 -5.22 -6.43 -9.63
CA PRO A 71 -4.93 -5.05 -9.28
C PRO A 71 -4.16 -4.96 -7.96
N PRO A 72 -3.38 -3.90 -7.75
CA PRO A 72 -2.71 -3.66 -6.48
C PRO A 72 -3.71 -3.31 -5.37
N ILE A 73 -3.45 -3.81 -4.16
CA ILE A 73 -4.25 -3.51 -2.95
C ILE A 73 -3.70 -2.26 -2.29
N ARG A 74 -4.61 -1.39 -1.83
CA ARG A 74 -4.24 -0.18 -1.07
C ARG A 74 -3.60 -0.57 0.26
N ALA A 75 -2.35 -0.16 0.45
CA ALA A 75 -1.65 -0.33 1.72
C ALA A 75 -2.03 0.81 2.70
N PRO A 76 -2.61 0.50 3.87
CA PRO A 76 -2.90 1.51 4.89
C PRO A 76 -1.65 1.98 5.63
N TYR A 77 -0.55 1.24 5.51
CA TYR A 77 0.76 1.48 6.10
C TYR A 77 1.86 0.90 5.19
N LEU A 78 3.13 1.13 5.50
CA LEU A 78 4.29 0.73 4.67
C LEU A 78 4.33 1.42 3.30
N ALA A 79 3.82 2.65 3.22
CA ALA A 79 3.99 3.47 2.04
C ALA A 79 5.46 3.81 1.82
N SER A 80 5.94 3.68 0.59
CA SER A 80 7.29 4.08 0.20
C SER A 80 7.37 5.60 0.05
N LEU A 81 7.59 6.28 1.18
CA LEU A 81 7.75 7.75 1.26
C LEU A 81 8.94 8.28 0.45
N HIS A 82 9.80 7.41 -0.06
CA HIS A 82 10.97 7.75 -0.87
C HIS A 82 10.84 7.31 -2.33
N SER A 83 9.62 7.07 -2.82
CA SER A 83 9.39 6.81 -4.25
C SER A 83 9.98 7.93 -5.15
N SER A 84 10.17 9.11 -4.56
CA SER A 84 11.01 10.21 -5.01
C SER A 84 11.70 10.85 -3.80
N ALA A 85 12.75 11.64 -4.02
CA ALA A 85 13.48 12.27 -2.92
C ALA A 85 12.60 13.34 -2.25
N ILE A 86 12.34 13.21 -0.95
CA ILE A 86 11.63 14.22 -0.17
C ILE A 86 12.52 15.47 -0.08
N THR A 87 12.01 16.59 -0.57
CA THR A 87 12.68 17.89 -0.53
C THR A 87 12.18 18.76 0.62
N CYS A 88 10.91 18.60 1.00
CA CYS A 88 10.31 19.33 2.10
C CYS A 88 9.19 18.50 2.76
N ALA A 89 8.91 18.82 4.03
CA ALA A 89 7.78 18.27 4.76
C ALA A 89 7.11 19.38 5.56
N CYS A 90 5.79 19.37 5.61
CA CYS A 90 4.97 20.35 6.34
C CYS A 90 3.92 19.63 7.17
N LEU A 91 3.87 19.93 8.47
CA LEU A 91 2.83 19.44 9.37
C LEU A 91 1.77 20.52 9.52
N VAL A 92 0.54 20.20 9.13
CA VAL A 92 -0.64 21.06 9.34
C VAL A 92 -1.47 20.44 10.44
N ALA A 93 -1.42 21.05 11.63
CA ALA A 93 -2.18 20.60 12.78
C ALA A 93 -3.58 21.23 12.80
N GLY A 94 -4.55 20.53 13.41
CA GLY A 94 -5.86 21.12 13.70
C GLY A 94 -6.78 21.29 12.48
N VAL A 95 -6.61 20.49 11.43
CA VAL A 95 -7.41 20.56 10.20
C VAL A 95 -8.87 20.20 10.51
N LEU A 96 -9.78 21.02 9.98
CA LEU A 96 -11.22 20.79 10.09
C LEU A 96 -11.60 19.46 9.44
N GLY A 97 -12.49 18.70 10.09
CA GLY A 97 -12.94 17.39 9.61
C GLY A 97 -13.43 17.42 8.18
N GLU A 98 -14.22 18.44 7.81
CA GLU A 98 -14.73 18.61 6.45
C GLU A 98 -13.64 18.74 5.38
N VAL A 99 -12.54 19.43 5.70
CA VAL A 99 -11.41 19.60 4.76
C VAL A 99 -10.69 18.26 4.60
N ALA A 100 -10.39 17.60 5.72
CA ALA A 100 -9.72 16.30 5.70
C ALA A 100 -10.57 15.22 5.00
N ASP A 101 -11.90 15.29 5.09
CA ASP A 101 -12.81 14.37 4.42
C ASP A 101 -12.86 14.62 2.90
N LYS A 102 -12.86 15.89 2.47
CA LYS A 102 -12.74 16.26 1.04
C LYS A 102 -11.43 15.78 0.43
N ILE A 103 -10.32 15.94 1.16
CA ILE A 103 -9.01 15.47 0.71
C ILE A 103 -9.03 13.93 0.56
N GLN A 104 -9.57 13.22 1.55
CA GLN A 104 -9.71 11.77 1.48
C GLN A 104 -10.59 11.31 0.31
N GLU A 105 -11.70 12.01 0.03
CA GLU A 105 -12.56 11.73 -1.11
C GLU A 105 -11.83 11.94 -2.45
N ALA A 106 -11.07 13.04 -2.56
CA ALA A 106 -10.26 13.31 -3.74
C ALA A 106 -9.19 12.22 -3.97
N GLY A 107 -8.47 11.82 -2.92
CA GLY A 107 -7.50 10.73 -2.99
C GLY A 107 -8.13 9.39 -3.39
N SER A 108 -9.33 9.10 -2.88
CA SER A 108 -10.06 7.87 -3.22
C SER A 108 -10.46 7.83 -4.70
N LYS A 109 -10.83 8.98 -5.29
CA LYS A 109 -11.16 9.09 -6.73
C LYS A 109 -9.94 8.86 -7.63
N GLN A 110 -8.75 9.26 -7.18
CA GLN A 110 -7.50 9.05 -7.93
C GLN A 110 -7.06 7.58 -7.93
N GLN A 111 -7.54 6.79 -6.96
CA GLN A 111 -7.16 5.40 -6.73
C GLN A 111 -8.10 4.37 -7.39
N ALA A 112 -8.83 4.76 -8.45
CA ALA A 112 -9.84 3.92 -9.10
C ALA A 112 -9.30 2.59 -9.68
N LYS A 113 -7.97 2.44 -9.84
CA LYS A 113 -7.31 1.22 -10.33
C LYS A 113 -6.88 0.25 -9.22
N LEU A 114 -7.07 0.62 -7.95
CA LEU A 114 -6.73 -0.24 -6.82
C LEU A 114 -7.84 -1.28 -6.58
N SER A 115 -7.46 -2.43 -6.02
CA SER A 115 -8.42 -3.43 -5.57
C SER A 115 -9.34 -2.86 -4.48
N PRO A 116 -10.65 -3.15 -4.52
CA PRO A 116 -11.58 -2.84 -3.43
C PRO A 116 -11.45 -3.78 -2.23
N ARG A 117 -10.59 -4.80 -2.30
CA ARG A 117 -10.42 -5.81 -1.27
C ARG A 117 -9.91 -5.19 0.05
N PRO A 118 -10.36 -5.69 1.21
CA PRO A 118 -9.77 -5.29 2.49
C PRO A 118 -8.30 -5.66 2.56
N TRP A 119 -7.58 -4.91 3.38
CA TRP A 119 -6.16 -5.13 3.64
C TRP A 119 -5.92 -6.54 4.24
N PRO A 120 -5.02 -7.36 3.67
CA PRO A 120 -4.87 -8.77 4.06
C PRO A 120 -4.11 -8.99 5.36
N ILE A 121 -3.43 -7.96 5.91
CA ILE A 121 -2.70 -8.06 7.18
C ILE A 121 -3.51 -7.33 8.26
N ASP A 122 -4.57 -7.99 8.72
CA ASP A 122 -5.51 -7.51 9.73
C ASP A 122 -5.33 -8.20 11.10
N GLY A 123 -4.18 -8.85 11.31
CA GLY A 123 -3.85 -9.52 12.56
C GLY A 123 -3.71 -8.56 13.75
N GLY A 124 -4.02 -9.07 14.94
CA GLY A 124 -3.98 -8.31 16.19
C GLY A 124 -5.30 -7.59 16.49
N ARG A 125 -5.49 -7.16 17.74
CA ARG A 125 -6.68 -6.42 18.15
C ARG A 125 -6.28 -5.32 19.12
N LEU A 126 -6.74 -4.10 18.86
CA LEU A 126 -6.54 -2.99 19.79
C LEU A 126 -7.21 -3.30 21.14
N PRO A 127 -6.54 -3.03 22.27
CA PRO A 127 -7.15 -3.07 23.59
C PRO A 127 -8.43 -2.22 23.64
N LYS A 128 -9.40 -2.61 24.48
CA LYS A 128 -10.72 -1.94 24.55
C LYS A 128 -10.63 -0.43 24.86
N GLY A 129 -9.67 -0.02 25.69
CA GLY A 129 -9.46 1.41 26.01
C GLY A 129 -9.08 2.24 24.80
N ASP A 130 -8.24 1.68 23.92
CA ASP A 130 -7.77 2.35 22.70
C ASP A 130 -8.88 2.43 21.64
N GLN A 131 -9.81 1.47 21.62
CA GLN A 131 -10.99 1.50 20.74
C GLN A 131 -11.96 2.64 21.10
N GLU A 132 -12.15 2.92 22.39
CA GLU A 132 -12.99 4.04 22.85
C GLU A 132 -12.32 5.40 22.57
N GLU A 133 -10.99 5.47 22.68
CA GLU A 133 -10.18 6.63 22.27
C GLU A 133 -10.26 6.89 20.75
N GLU A 134 -10.13 5.86 19.91
CA GLU A 134 -10.29 5.96 18.46
C GLU A 134 -11.68 6.48 18.06
N ALA A 135 -12.73 5.97 18.70
CA ALA A 135 -14.10 6.43 18.46
C ALA A 135 -14.28 7.92 18.79
N LYS A 136 -13.59 8.42 19.83
CA LYS A 136 -13.56 9.85 20.19
C LYS A 136 -12.71 10.68 19.22
N LYS A 137 -11.60 10.14 18.69
CA LYS A 137 -10.74 10.80 17.68
C LYS A 137 -11.47 11.07 16.38
N LYS A 138 -12.46 10.24 16.00
CA LYS A 138 -13.24 10.40 14.76
C LYS A 138 -13.96 11.76 14.63
N ASN A 139 -14.22 12.45 15.75
CA ASN A 139 -14.92 13.73 15.79
C ASN A 139 -14.01 14.93 16.15
N ARG A 140 -12.68 14.74 16.22
CA ARG A 140 -11.70 15.79 16.51
C ARG A 140 -11.08 16.34 15.22
N GLN A 141 -10.46 17.51 15.35
CA GLN A 141 -9.55 18.03 14.32
C GLN A 141 -8.46 17.00 14.02
N LYS A 142 -8.04 16.93 12.75
CA LYS A 142 -7.05 15.96 12.26
C LYS A 142 -5.75 16.68 11.93
N ASP A 143 -4.63 15.99 12.09
CA ASP A 143 -3.33 16.48 11.65
C ASP A 143 -2.95 15.84 10.32
N ILE A 144 -2.33 16.62 9.44
CA ILE A 144 -1.95 16.19 8.09
C ILE A 144 -0.45 16.46 7.90
N LEU A 145 0.29 15.43 7.47
CA LEU A 145 1.67 15.56 7.02
C LEU A 145 1.69 15.63 5.49
N LEU A 146 2.20 16.74 4.97
CA LEU A 146 2.42 16.95 3.54
C LEU A 146 3.90 16.77 3.24
N THR A 147 4.22 15.95 2.25
CA THR A 147 5.60 15.76 1.77
C THR A 147 5.71 16.25 0.33
N GLY A 148 6.73 17.06 0.06
CA GLY A 148 7.03 17.55 -1.29
C GLY A 148 8.23 16.81 -1.86
N HIS A 149 8.09 16.26 -3.05
CA HIS A 149 9.09 15.40 -3.69
C HIS A 149 9.76 16.10 -4.89
N GLU A 150 10.99 15.68 -5.22
CA GLU A 150 11.81 16.28 -6.29
C GLU A 150 11.15 16.21 -7.68
N ASP A 151 10.32 15.20 -7.94
CA ASP A 151 9.54 15.02 -9.17
C ASP A 151 8.29 15.91 -9.24
N GLY A 152 8.09 16.78 -8.23
CA GLY A 152 6.98 17.72 -8.16
C GLY A 152 5.66 17.09 -7.70
N LYS A 153 5.69 15.84 -7.22
CA LYS A 153 4.51 15.20 -6.61
C LYS A 153 4.40 15.57 -5.13
N GLU A 154 3.17 15.83 -4.69
CA GLU A 154 2.81 16.02 -3.28
C GLU A 154 2.13 14.75 -2.77
N GLU A 155 2.66 14.12 -1.73
CA GLU A 155 2.11 12.92 -1.10
C GLU A 155 1.67 13.24 0.34
N GLU A 156 0.45 12.82 0.69
CA GLU A 156 -0.18 13.05 2.00
C GLU A 156 -0.12 11.77 2.85
N GLU A 157 0.45 11.88 4.06
CA GLU A 157 0.43 10.80 5.05
C GLU A 157 -0.32 11.25 6.31
N ARG A 158 -1.26 10.42 6.79
CA ARG A 158 -1.94 10.64 8.07
C ARG A 158 -1.15 10.00 9.21
N ARG A 159 -0.61 10.81 10.12
CA ARG A 159 -0.10 10.34 11.41
C ARG A 159 -1.20 10.41 12.47
N GLY A 160 -1.43 9.30 13.17
CA GLY A 160 -2.10 9.33 14.47
C GLY A 160 -1.14 9.90 15.51
N GLU A 161 -1.56 10.92 16.26
CA GLU A 161 -0.76 11.45 17.39
C GLU A 161 -0.41 10.31 18.37
N GLU A 162 0.88 10.00 18.47
CA GLU A 162 1.46 9.30 19.63
C GLU A 162 1.49 10.29 20.80
N GLY A 163 0.80 9.94 21.88
CA GLY A 163 0.76 10.72 23.11
C GLY A 163 2.15 10.87 23.72
N ARG A 164 2.60 12.12 23.84
CA ARG A 164 3.79 12.51 24.60
C ARG A 164 3.49 12.39 26.10
N LEU A 165 4.26 11.58 26.82
CA LEU A 165 4.43 11.69 28.28
C LEU A 165 5.36 12.86 28.62
#